data_AF-A0A0W1QK10-F1
#
_entry.id   AF-A0A0W1QK10-F1
#
_cell.length_a   1.000
_cell.length_b   1.000
_cell.length_c   1.000
_cell.angle_alpha   90.00
_cell.angle_beta   90.00
_cell.angle_gamma   90.00
#
_symmetry.space_group_name_H-M   'P 1'
#
loop_
_entity.id
_entity.type
_entity.pdbx_description
1 polymer ?
#
loop_
_entity_poly.entity_id
_entity_poly.type
_entity_poly.pdbx_seq_one_letter_code
_entity_poly.pdbx_strand_id
1 'polypeptide(L)'
;MGDRVPGKQQDCINPGMSDGPQIIDTRTLIYRQGGRLYRNDLVAECPSLAPLTTVIVVMRGSQLCRNDQFSVLTPGTSIPSALCRLGKFTPYTRPAG
;
A
#
# COMPACT_ATOMS: atom_id res chain seq x y z
N MET A 1 -9.61 -6.70 -8.40
CA MET A 1 -8.63 -7.80 -8.19
C MET A 1 -8.71 -8.91 -9.25
N GLY A 2 -9.84 -9.11 -9.95
CA GLY A 2 -9.92 -10.03 -11.09
C GLY A 2 -9.91 -11.50 -10.69
N ASP A 3 -9.35 -12.34 -11.54
CA ASP A 3 -9.13 -13.79 -11.41
C ASP A 3 -8.02 -14.18 -10.41
N ARG A 4 -7.44 -13.22 -9.70
CA ARG A 4 -6.33 -13.46 -8.79
C ARG A 4 -6.79 -14.05 -7.47
N VAL A 5 -6.05 -15.04 -6.99
CA VAL A 5 -6.28 -15.71 -5.70
C VAL A 5 -5.36 -15.16 -4.61
N PRO A 6 -5.86 -14.99 -3.37
CA PRO A 6 -5.05 -14.56 -2.23
C PRO A 6 -4.07 -15.66 -1.79
N GLY A 7 -2.84 -15.28 -1.51
CA GLY A 7 -1.83 -16.13 -0.87
C GLY A 7 -1.63 -15.81 0.62
N LYS A 8 -0.62 -16.43 1.22
CA LYS A 8 -0.27 -16.20 2.64
C LYS A 8 0.15 -14.75 2.89
N GLN A 9 -0.37 -14.15 3.95
CA GLN A 9 0.02 -12.81 4.39
C GLN A 9 1.52 -12.72 4.67
N GLN A 10 2.11 -11.59 4.31
CA GLN A 10 3.52 -11.27 4.45
C GLN A 10 3.67 -9.98 5.26
N ASP A 11 4.73 -9.93 6.07
CA ASP A 11 5.03 -8.76 6.88
C ASP A 11 5.79 -7.70 6.09
N CYS A 12 6.54 -8.09 5.05
CA CYS A 12 7.29 -7.17 4.20
C CYS A 12 7.20 -7.60 2.74
N ILE A 13 7.21 -6.61 1.84
CA ILE A 13 7.33 -6.80 0.39
C ILE A 13 8.48 -5.95 -0.13
N ASN A 14 9.08 -6.36 -1.25
CA ASN A 14 9.99 -5.47 -1.96
C ASN A 14 9.15 -4.42 -2.71
N PRO A 15 9.30 -3.11 -2.42
CA PRO A 15 8.75 -2.05 -3.24
C PRO A 15 9.46 -2.16 -4.59
N GLY A 16 8.85 -2.84 -5.56
CA GLY A 16 9.30 -2.71 -6.93
C GLY A 16 9.28 -1.23 -7.34
N MET A 17 9.84 -0.90 -8.50
CA MET A 17 9.53 0.36 -9.18
C MET A 17 8.01 0.40 -9.43
N SER A 18 7.29 0.95 -8.47
CA SER A 18 5.84 1.07 -8.47
C SER A 18 5.55 2.56 -8.42
N ASP A 19 4.69 3.04 -9.33
CA ASP A 19 4.14 4.40 -9.42
C ASP A 19 3.29 4.79 -8.19
N GLY A 20 3.70 4.34 -6.99
CA GLY A 20 2.91 4.36 -5.77
C GLY A 20 1.84 3.27 -5.73
N PRO A 21 1.20 3.10 -4.55
CA PRO A 21 0.04 2.23 -4.43
C PRO A 21 -1.22 2.88 -5.00
N GLN A 22 -2.15 2.05 -5.49
CA GLN A 22 -3.52 2.47 -5.71
C GLN A 22 -4.26 2.52 -4.37
N ILE A 23 -4.93 3.65 -4.11
CA ILE A 23 -5.79 3.84 -2.95
C ILE A 23 -7.18 3.29 -3.26
N ILE A 24 -7.71 2.41 -2.41
CA ILE A 24 -9.05 1.82 -2.57
C ILE A 24 -10.06 2.49 -1.63
N ASP A 25 -9.67 2.65 -0.37
CA ASP A 25 -10.45 3.25 0.70
C ASP A 25 -9.51 3.76 1.81
N THR A 26 -10.07 4.19 2.95
CA THR A 26 -9.32 4.74 4.10
C THR A 26 -8.48 3.69 4.85
N ARG A 27 -8.51 2.42 4.44
CA ARG A 27 -7.82 1.30 5.11
C ARG A 27 -7.11 0.33 4.16
N THR A 28 -7.21 0.52 2.85
CA THR A 28 -6.75 -0.45 1.86
C THR A 28 -5.90 0.20 0.77
N LEU A 29 -4.67 -0.28 0.63
CA LEU A 29 -3.72 0.10 -0.44
C LEU A 29 -3.39 -1.11 -1.31
N ILE A 30 -3.28 -0.91 -2.63
CA ILE A 30 -2.85 -1.95 -3.56
C ILE A 30 -1.51 -1.58 -4.19
N TYR A 31 -0.51 -2.41 -3.95
CA TYR A 31 0.80 -2.32 -4.61
C TYR A 31 0.84 -3.28 -5.78
N ARG A 32 1.42 -2.85 -6.90
CA ARG A 32 1.62 -3.70 -8.08
C ARG A 32 3.11 -4.02 -8.25
N GLN A 33 3.41 -5.29 -8.48
CA GLN A 33 4.75 -5.75 -8.80
C GLN A 33 4.66 -6.75 -9.96
N GLY A 34 4.88 -6.27 -11.19
CA GLY A 34 4.66 -7.04 -12.40
C GLY A 34 3.23 -7.59 -12.47
N GLY A 35 3.09 -8.92 -12.56
CA GLY A 35 1.79 -9.61 -12.59
C GLY A 35 1.11 -9.80 -11.22
N ARG A 36 1.83 -9.57 -10.12
CA ARG A 36 1.34 -9.75 -8.75
C ARG A 36 0.82 -8.44 -8.18
N LEU A 37 -0.28 -8.53 -7.44
CA LEU A 37 -0.79 -7.43 -6.62
C LEU A 37 -0.56 -7.76 -5.15
N TYR A 38 -0.29 -6.76 -4.33
CA TYR A 38 -0.28 -6.90 -2.87
C TYR A 38 -1.31 -5.96 -2.29
N ARG A 39 -2.29 -6.52 -1.58
CA ARG A 39 -3.23 -5.76 -0.78
C ARG A 39 -2.61 -5.50 0.59
N ASN A 40 -2.40 -4.24 0.94
CA ASN A 40 -2.05 -3.84 2.30
C ASN A 40 -3.31 -3.39 3.03
N ASP A 41 -3.64 -4.10 4.11
CA ASP A 41 -4.70 -3.72 5.03
C ASP A 41 -4.07 -2.97 6.20
N LEU A 42 -4.34 -1.66 6.32
CA LEU A 42 -3.69 -0.81 7.32
C LEU A 42 -4.00 -1.27 8.75
N VAL A 43 -3.05 -1.03 9.66
CA VAL A 43 -3.19 -1.38 11.09
C VAL A 43 -4.41 -0.71 11.70
N ALA A 44 -4.63 0.54 11.35
CA ALA A 44 -5.79 1.34 11.73
C ALA A 44 -6.27 2.13 10.50
N GLU A 45 -7.51 2.63 10.57
CA GLU A 45 -8.02 3.53 9.56
C GLU A 45 -7.16 4.80 9.46
N CYS A 46 -6.95 5.27 8.22
CA CYS A 46 -6.20 6.47 7.90
C CYS A 46 -7.17 7.50 7.26
N PRO A 47 -7.74 8.42 8.05
CA PRO A 47 -8.80 9.32 7.56
C PRO A 47 -8.37 10.23 6.41
N SER A 48 -7.08 10.55 6.33
CA SER A 48 -6.53 11.38 5.24
C SER A 48 -6.36 10.61 3.92
N LEU A 49 -6.42 9.28 3.95
CA LEU A 49 -6.20 8.44 2.78
C LEU A 49 -7.42 8.52 1.83
N ALA A 50 -7.25 9.23 0.72
CA ALA A 50 -8.30 9.46 -0.26
C ALA A 50 -7.78 9.28 -1.70
N PRO A 51 -8.65 8.97 -2.67
CA PRO A 51 -8.27 8.95 -4.09
C PRO A 51 -7.57 10.25 -4.52
N LEU A 52 -6.64 10.15 -5.47
CA LEU A 52 -5.85 11.26 -6.03
C LEU A 52 -4.85 11.92 -5.05
N THR A 53 -4.72 11.44 -3.81
CA THR A 53 -3.64 11.86 -2.91
C THR A 53 -2.35 11.12 -3.19
N THR A 54 -1.21 11.74 -2.90
CA THR A 54 0.11 11.12 -3.05
C THR A 54 0.53 10.47 -1.74
N VAL A 55 0.75 9.15 -1.76
CA VAL A 55 1.28 8.42 -0.60
C VAL A 55 2.79 8.65 -0.50
N ILE A 56 3.24 9.18 0.62
CA ILE A 56 4.65 9.43 0.94
C ILE A 56 5.05 8.45 2.03
N VAL A 57 5.81 7.41 1.67
CA VAL A 57 6.28 6.39 2.62
C VAL A 57 7.66 6.74 3.14
N VAL A 58 7.83 6.70 4.46
CA VAL A 58 9.15 6.80 5.09
C VAL A 58 9.75 5.40 5.18
N MET A 59 10.40 4.97 4.11
CA MET A 59 11.10 3.67 4.08
C MET A 59 12.37 3.74 4.93
N ARG A 60 12.47 2.88 5.95
CA ARG A 60 13.70 2.77 6.78
C ARG A 60 14.67 1.70 6.27
N GLY A 61 14.32 0.99 5.19
CA GLY A 61 15.13 -0.06 4.56
C GLY A 61 14.77 -0.24 3.09
N SER A 62 15.16 -1.37 2.50
CA SER A 62 14.88 -1.70 1.09
C SER A 62 13.52 -2.36 0.85
N GLN A 63 12.71 -2.52 1.90
CA GLN A 63 11.42 -3.19 1.89
C GLN A 63 10.33 -2.26 2.42
N LEU A 64 9.09 -2.52 2.01
CA LEU A 64 7.88 -1.98 2.64
C LEU A 64 7.37 -3.02 3.62
N CYS A 65 7.36 -2.67 4.89
CA CYS A 65 6.99 -3.56 5.98
C CYS A 65 5.75 -3.07 6.72
N ARG A 66 5.07 -4.00 7.39
CA ARG A 66 4.06 -3.67 8.40
C ARG A 66 4.65 -2.71 9.43
N ASN A 67 3.82 -1.78 9.88
CA ASN A 67 4.15 -0.65 10.76
C ASN A 67 5.04 0.44 10.16
N ASP A 68 5.49 0.32 8.90
CA ASP A 68 6.13 1.46 8.24
C ASP A 68 5.15 2.64 8.20
N GLN A 69 5.70 3.81 8.49
CA GLN A 69 4.94 5.04 8.56
C GLN A 69 4.85 5.68 7.19
N PHE A 70 3.68 6.21 6.89
CA PHE A 70 3.47 7.03 5.71
C PHE A 70 2.56 8.19 6.03
N SER A 71 2.68 9.26 5.27
CA SER A 71 1.73 10.37 5.23
C SER A 71 1.17 10.47 3.82
N VAL A 72 0.05 11.15 3.66
CA VAL A 72 -0.43 11.55 2.33
C VAL A 72 -0.34 13.05 2.12
N LEU A 73 -0.06 13.45 0.87
CA LEU A 73 -0.12 14.83 0.41
C LEU A 73 -1.34 15.01 -0.50
N THR A 74 -2.22 15.93 -0.11
CA THR A 74 -3.43 16.26 -0.86
C THR A 74 -3.09 17.28 -1.96
N PRO A 75 -3.59 17.09 -3.21
CA PRO A 75 -3.40 18.08 -4.27
C PRO A 75 -3.82 19.49 -3.84
N GLY A 76 -2.99 20.49 -4.13
CA GLY A 76 -3.23 21.89 -3.74
C GLY A 76 -2.77 22.25 -2.32
N THR A 77 -2.22 21.30 -1.56
CA THR A 77 -1.61 21.54 -0.24
C THR A 77 -0.10 21.28 -0.28
N SER A 78 0.64 21.88 0.65
CA SER A 78 2.09 21.65 0.84
C SER A 78 2.43 20.91 2.12
N ILE A 79 1.48 20.79 3.06
CA ILE A 79 1.68 20.15 4.36
C ILE A 79 1.11 18.72 4.29
N PRO A 80 1.92 17.68 4.49
CA PRO A 80 1.43 16.31 4.58
C PRO A 80 0.50 16.11 5.78
N SER A 81 -0.38 15.13 5.66
CA SER A 81 -1.26 14.68 6.75
C SER A 81 -0.48 14.03 7.91
N ALA A 82 -1.21 13.71 8.99
CA ALA A 82 -0.71 12.90 10.09
C ALA A 82 -0.24 11.52 9.61
N LEU A 83 0.66 10.90 10.38
CA LEU A 83 1.25 9.61 10.02
C LEU A 83 0.24 8.46 10.20
N CYS A 84 0.13 7.65 9.16
CA CYS A 84 -0.56 6.37 9.14
C CYS A 84 0.47 5.23 9.13
N ARG A 85 0.01 3.99 9.36
CA ARG A 85 0.87 2.80 9.43
C ARG A 85 0.39 1.71 8.50
N LEU A 86 1.30 1.20 7.67
CA LEU A 86 1.07 0.02 6.85
C LEU A 86 0.76 -1.18 7.73
N GLY A 87 -0.12 -2.08 7.28
CA GLY A 87 -0.34 -3.36 7.95
C GLY A 87 0.27 -4.51 7.16
N LYS A 88 -0.40 -5.66 7.16
CA LYS A 88 0.09 -6.87 6.48
C LYS A 88 -0.23 -6.82 4.98
N PHE A 89 0.60 -7.50 4.19
CA PHE A 89 0.44 -7.60 2.76
C PHE A 89 -0.09 -8.98 2.37
N THR A 90 -1.25 -9.01 1.71
CA THR A 90 -1.80 -10.22 1.11
C THR A 90 -1.43 -10.23 -0.38
N PRO A 91 -0.60 -11.18 -0.86
CA PRO A 91 -0.31 -11.29 -2.29
C PRO A 91 -1.53 -11.86 -3.03
N TYR A 92 -1.80 -11.31 -4.20
CA TYR A 92 -2.81 -11.79 -5.14
C TYR A 92 -2.12 -12.12 -6.46
N THR A 93 -2.16 -13.40 -6.84
CA THR A 93 -1.55 -13.94 -8.06
C THR A 93 -2.60 -14.60 -8.93
N ARG A 94 -2.39 -14.60 -10.24
CA ARG A 94 -3.19 -15.45 -11.13
C ARG A 94 -2.88 -16.92 -10.83
N PRO A 95 -3.86 -17.82 -10.86
CA PRO A 95 -3.60 -19.26 -10.86
C PRO A 95 -2.63 -19.60 -12.00
N ALA A 96 -1.73 -20.55 -11.76
CA ALA A 96 -1.02 -21.17 -12.88
C ALA A 96 -2.09 -21.87 -13.75
N GLY A 97 -2.16 -21.50 -15.02
CA GLY A 97 -3.00 -22.19 -16.00
C GLY A 97 -2.45 -23.57 -16.33
#